data_AF-A0A2D7Q769-F1
#
_entry.id   AF-A0A2D7Q769-F1
#
_cell.length_a   1.000
_cell.length_b   1.000
_cell.length_c   1.000
_cell.angle_alpha   90.00
_cell.angle_beta   90.00
_cell.angle_gamma   90.00
#
_symmetry.space_group_name_H-M   'P 1'
#
loop_
_entity.id
_entity.type
_entity.pdbx_description
1 polymer ?
#
loop_
_entity_poly.entity_id
_entity_poly.type
_entity_poly.pdbx_seq_one_letter_code
_entity_poly.pdbx_strand_id
1 'polypeptide(L)'
;MLNKKRFLLPIFLIIMCYLFIEITFSEKSIFKFVNNSDLIKKKSDDFNQKQLVEKELNDFLRKFKKNKESRKLIIKEKLFYKEKDEKVMQYKIID
;
A
#
# COMPACT_ATOMS: atom_id res chain seq x y z
N MET A 1 7.52 -63.45 -24.67
CA MET A 1 8.07 -62.15 -25.12
C MET A 1 7.39 -61.04 -24.33
N LEU A 2 8.06 -60.44 -23.32
CA LEU A 2 7.51 -59.29 -22.63
C LEU A 2 7.35 -58.13 -23.62
N ASN A 3 6.16 -57.55 -23.65
CA ASN A 3 5.74 -56.55 -24.61
C ASN A 3 6.49 -55.24 -24.33
N LYS A 4 7.64 -55.03 -24.99
CA LYS A 4 8.60 -53.93 -24.74
C LYS A 4 7.94 -52.53 -24.67
N LYS A 5 6.83 -52.33 -25.38
CA LYS A 5 6.03 -51.09 -25.37
C LYS A 5 5.39 -50.77 -24.01
N ARG A 6 5.08 -51.77 -23.19
CA ARG A 6 4.39 -51.59 -21.89
C ARG A 6 5.30 -50.99 -20.81
N PHE A 7 6.61 -51.14 -20.94
CA PHE A 7 7.60 -50.60 -20.00
C PHE A 7 8.09 -49.19 -20.37
N LEU A 8 7.90 -48.76 -21.63
CA LEU A 8 8.34 -47.43 -22.07
C LEU A 8 7.51 -46.29 -21.48
N LEU A 9 6.19 -46.49 -21.34
CA LEU A 9 5.29 -45.47 -20.79
C LEU A 9 5.61 -45.08 -19.33
N PRO A 10 5.79 -46.01 -18.38
CA PRO A 10 6.15 -45.64 -17.01
C PRO A 10 7.53 -45.00 -16.91
N ILE A 11 8.50 -45.44 -17.72
CA ILE A 11 9.84 -44.82 -17.77
C ILE A 11 9.73 -43.37 -18.26
N PHE A 12 8.97 -43.14 -19.32
CA PHE A 12 8.71 -41.79 -19.84
C PHE A 12 8.07 -40.89 -18.79
N LEU A 13 7.05 -41.38 -18.07
CA LEU A 13 6.40 -40.62 -17.00
C LEU A 13 7.35 -40.26 -15.86
N ILE A 14 8.22 -41.19 -15.45
CA ILE A 14 9.23 -40.93 -14.41
C ILE A 14 10.19 -39.81 -14.86
N ILE A 15 10.67 -39.87 -16.10
CA ILE A 15 11.57 -38.86 -16.67
C ILE A 15 10.87 -37.49 -16.73
N MET A 16 9.62 -37.44 -17.18
CA MET A 16 8.87 -36.19 -17.27
C MET A 16 8.58 -35.58 -15.88
N CYS A 17 8.26 -36.41 -14.89
CA CYS A 17 8.10 -35.94 -13.50
C CYS A 17 9.41 -35.40 -12.93
N TYR A 18 10.54 -36.08 -13.17
CA TYR A 18 11.85 -35.62 -12.73
C TYR A 18 12.20 -34.25 -13.35
N LEU A 19 12.04 -34.11 -14.67
CA LEU A 19 12.28 -32.85 -15.38
C LEU A 19 11.36 -31.74 -14.87
N PHE A 20 10.10 -32.04 -14.59
CA PHE A 20 9.15 -31.06 -14.05
C PHE A 20 9.58 -30.57 -12.67
N ILE A 21 9.98 -31.49 -11.78
CA ILE A 21 10.52 -31.17 -10.46
C ILE A 21 11.79 -30.32 -10.60
N GLU A 22 12.70 -30.68 -11.49
CA GLU A 22 13.93 -29.93 -11.73
C GLU A 22 13.66 -28.49 -12.22
N ILE A 23 12.65 -28.30 -13.08
CA ILE A 23 12.24 -26.98 -13.56
C ILE A 23 11.61 -26.14 -12.43
N THR A 24 10.72 -26.73 -11.62
CA THR A 24 10.04 -26.00 -10.53
C THR A 24 10.97 -25.72 -9.35
N PHE A 25 11.87 -26.66 -9.04
CA PHE A 25 12.80 -26.57 -7.91
C PHE A 25 14.21 -26.13 -8.33
N SER A 26 14.40 -25.71 -9.59
CA SER A 26 15.63 -25.03 -9.99
C SER A 26 15.84 -23.83 -9.07
N GLU A 27 17.05 -23.68 -8.53
CA GLU A 27 17.40 -22.57 -7.63
C GLU A 27 17.00 -21.20 -8.21
N LYS A 28 17.12 -21.04 -9.54
CA LYS A 28 16.71 -19.83 -10.26
C LYS A 28 15.20 -19.58 -10.19
N SER A 29 14.38 -20.64 -10.29
CA SER A 29 12.92 -20.57 -10.21
C SER A 29 12.46 -20.28 -8.79
N ILE A 30 13.06 -20.95 -7.80
CA ILE A 30 12.77 -20.73 -6.38
C ILE A 30 13.14 -19.31 -5.96
N PHE A 31 14.34 -18.83 -6.32
CA PHE A 31 14.80 -17.49 -5.98
C PHE A 31 13.93 -16.40 -6.63
N LYS A 32 13.51 -16.58 -7.89
CA LYS A 32 12.53 -15.70 -8.53
C LYS A 32 11.18 -15.73 -7.81
N PHE A 33 10.71 -16.89 -7.38
CA PHE A 33 9.44 -17.00 -6.66
C PHE A 33 9.48 -16.30 -5.30
N VAL A 34 10.54 -16.53 -4.50
CA VAL A 34 10.73 -15.90 -3.19
C VAL A 34 10.84 -14.38 -3.31
N ASN A 35 11.67 -13.88 -4.24
CA ASN A 35 11.82 -12.43 -4.44
C ASN A 35 10.51 -11.76 -4.87
N ASN A 36 9.75 -12.40 -5.76
CA ASN A 36 8.45 -11.87 -6.17
C ASN A 36 7.42 -11.94 -5.03
N SER A 37 7.43 -12.99 -4.22
CA SER A 37 6.57 -13.10 -3.03
C SER A 37 6.84 -11.96 -2.03
N ASP A 38 8.12 -11.64 -1.77
CA ASP A 38 8.47 -10.55 -0.86
C ASP A 38 8.06 -9.17 -1.41
N LEU A 39 8.20 -8.96 -2.73
CA LEU A 39 7.71 -7.75 -3.40
C LEU A 39 6.18 -7.64 -3.31
N ILE A 40 5.45 -8.74 -3.49
CA ILE A 40 3.99 -8.79 -3.37
C ILE A 40 3.56 -8.44 -1.94
N LYS A 41 4.21 -9.01 -0.92
CA LYS A 41 3.92 -8.69 0.49
C LYS A 41 4.15 -7.22 0.80
N LYS A 42 5.31 -6.67 0.43
CA LYS A 42 5.63 -5.25 0.64
C LYS A 42 4.61 -4.32 -0.01
N LYS A 43 4.16 -4.66 -1.23
CA LYS A 43 3.16 -3.87 -1.95
C LYS A 43 1.77 -3.95 -1.30
N SER A 44 1.41 -5.11 -0.76
CA SER A 44 0.17 -5.31 -0.01
C SER A 44 0.16 -4.47 1.27
N ASP A 45 1.26 -4.44 2.02
CA ASP A 45 1.36 -3.67 3.26
C ASP A 45 1.30 -2.15 3.00
N ASP A 46 1.99 -1.67 1.97
CA ASP A 46 1.94 -0.25 1.55
C ASP A 46 0.52 0.19 1.13
N PHE A 47 -0.23 -0.70 0.46
CA PHE A 47 -1.62 -0.43 0.09
C PHE A 47 -2.54 -0.33 1.33
N ASN A 48 -2.37 -1.24 2.29
CA ASN A 48 -3.13 -1.23 3.55
C ASN A 48 -2.84 0.03 4.37
N GLN A 49 -1.58 0.46 4.45
CA GLN A 49 -1.20 1.72 5.11
C GLN A 49 -1.84 2.93 4.43
N LYS A 50 -1.81 3.00 3.10
CA LYS A 50 -2.44 4.10 2.34
C LYS A 50 -3.94 4.19 2.59
N GLN A 51 -4.65 3.06 2.63
CA GLN A 51 -6.08 3.05 2.97
C GLN A 51 -6.36 3.55 4.39
N LEU A 52 -5.48 3.22 5.34
CA LEU A 52 -5.62 3.66 6.73
C LEU A 52 -5.42 5.18 6.84
N VAL A 53 -4.39 5.72 6.20
CA VAL A 53 -4.16 7.18 6.11
C VAL A 53 -5.32 7.88 5.42
N GLU A 54 -5.88 7.32 4.36
CA GLU A 54 -7.03 7.90 3.66
C GLU A 54 -8.28 7.96 4.56
N LYS A 55 -8.53 6.91 5.36
CA LYS A 55 -9.62 6.90 6.34
C LYS A 55 -9.40 7.95 7.43
N GLU A 56 -8.21 8.03 8.00
CA GLU A 56 -7.88 9.03 9.02
C GLU A 56 -8.02 10.46 8.49
N LEU A 57 -7.54 10.72 7.27
CA LEU A 57 -7.68 12.01 6.62
C LEU A 57 -9.16 12.36 6.37
N ASN A 58 -9.96 11.40 5.89
CA ASN A 58 -11.39 11.61 5.69
C ASN A 58 -12.13 11.88 7.02
N ASP A 59 -11.77 11.19 8.08
CA ASP A 59 -12.33 11.44 9.42
C ASP A 59 -11.92 12.80 9.98
N PHE A 60 -10.65 13.18 9.79
CA PHE A 60 -10.18 14.51 10.11
C PHE A 60 -10.97 15.58 9.34
N LEU A 61 -11.08 15.44 8.02
CA LEU A 61 -11.82 16.38 7.17
C LEU A 61 -13.31 16.45 7.56
N ARG A 62 -13.92 15.33 7.93
CA ARG A 62 -15.31 15.29 8.38
C ARG A 62 -15.50 16.00 9.72
N LYS A 63 -14.61 15.77 10.69
CA LYS A 63 -14.61 16.48 11.99
C LYS A 63 -14.34 17.97 11.78
N PHE A 64 -13.36 18.31 10.95
CA PHE A 64 -13.02 19.68 10.60
C PHE A 64 -14.18 20.42 9.91
N LYS A 65 -14.83 19.79 8.92
CA LYS A 65 -16.01 20.34 8.24
C LYS A 65 -17.18 20.56 9.19
N LYS A 66 -17.31 19.78 10.27
CA LYS A 66 -18.34 19.99 11.29
C LYS A 66 -17.94 21.04 12.33
N ASN A 67 -16.64 21.24 12.58
CA ASN A 67 -16.15 22.22 13.54
C ASN A 67 -16.24 23.65 12.97
N LYS A 68 -17.17 24.46 13.50
CA LYS A 68 -17.38 25.84 13.07
C LYS A 68 -16.25 26.77 13.53
N GLU A 69 -15.72 26.56 14.72
CA GLU A 69 -14.62 27.38 15.30
C GLU A 69 -13.32 27.18 14.54
N SER A 70 -12.93 25.94 14.23
CA SER A 70 -11.72 25.68 13.45
C SER A 70 -11.79 26.27 12.03
N ARG A 71 -12.97 26.23 11.40
CA ARG A 71 -13.17 26.89 10.10
C ARG A 71 -13.08 28.41 10.20
N LYS A 72 -13.67 28.98 11.26
CA LYS A 72 -13.61 30.43 11.52
C LYS A 72 -12.17 30.89 11.76
N LEU A 73 -11.38 30.12 12.52
CA LEU A 73 -9.96 30.38 12.76
C LEU A 73 -9.14 30.41 11.46
N ILE A 74 -9.27 29.38 10.62
CA ILE A 74 -8.52 29.33 9.33
C ILE A 74 -8.93 30.47 8.40
N ILE A 75 -10.22 30.82 8.36
CA ILE A 75 -10.70 31.97 7.58
C ILE A 75 -10.11 33.28 8.12
N LYS A 76 -10.06 33.46 9.45
CA LYS A 76 -9.42 34.64 10.07
C LYS A 76 -7.93 34.70 9.72
N GLU A 77 -7.19 33.59 9.82
CA GLU A 77 -5.74 33.55 9.56
C GLU A 77 -5.38 33.68 8.07
N LYS A 78 -6.05 32.95 7.17
CA LYS A 78 -5.69 32.91 5.75
C LYS A 78 -6.35 33.97 4.89
N LEU A 79 -7.57 34.38 5.23
CA LEU A 79 -8.33 35.36 4.45
C LEU A 79 -8.31 36.75 5.10
N PHE A 80 -7.55 36.93 6.18
CA PHE A 80 -7.51 38.17 6.97
C PHE A 80 -8.90 38.71 7.30
N TYR A 81 -9.86 37.80 7.46
CA TYR A 81 -11.25 38.17 7.65
C TYR A 81 -11.43 38.65 9.09
N LYS A 82 -11.85 39.90 9.26
CA LYS A 82 -12.03 40.53 10.57
C LYS A 82 -13.52 40.66 10.87
N GLU A 83 -13.96 40.27 12.06
CA GLU A 83 -15.35 40.51 12.46
C GLU A 83 -15.61 42.00 12.70
N LYS A 84 -16.82 42.49 12.38
CA LYS A 84 -17.15 43.92 12.44
C LYS A 84 -16.86 44.57 13.80
N ASP A 85 -16.98 43.80 14.88
CA ASP A 85 -16.81 44.28 16.25
C ASP A 85 -15.42 43.94 16.86
N GLU A 86 -14.51 43.37 16.08
CA GLU A 86 -13.22 42.88 16.56
C GLU A 86 -12.22 44.05 16.68
N LYS A 87 -11.81 44.41 17.90
CA LYS A 87 -10.78 45.43 18.14
C LYS A 87 -9.40 44.84 17.84
N VAL A 88 -8.71 45.39 16.84
CA VAL A 88 -7.30 45.03 16.56
C VAL A 88 -6.42 45.94 17.41
N MET A 89 -5.73 45.35 18.38
CA MET A 89 -4.70 46.04 19.15
C MET A 89 -3.42 46.07 18.32
N GLN A 90 -3.06 47.23 17.79
CA GLN A 90 -1.72 47.44 17.25
C GLN A 90 -0.80 47.85 18.40
N TYR A 91 0.15 46.98 18.73
CA TYR A 91 1.22 47.34 19.65
C TYR A 91 2.19 48.25 18.91
N LYS A 92 2.40 49.46 19.46
CA LYS A 92 3.44 50.37 18.98
C LYS A 92 4.77 49.78 19.41
N ILE A 93 5.61 49.37 18.47
CA ILE A 93 7.01 49.10 18.76
C ILE A 93 7.64 50.46 19.05
N ILE A 94 8.13 50.64 20.27
CA ILE A 94 8.87 51.83 20.67
C ILE A 94 10.33 51.50 20.38
N ASP A 95 10.95 52.22 19.44
CA ASP A 95 12.39 52.18 19.16
C ASP A 95 13.21 52.67 20.37
#